data_AF-I1HN04-F1
#
_entry.id   AF-I1HN04-F1
#
_cell.length_a   1.000
_cell.length_b   1.000
_cell.length_c   1.000
_cell.angle_alpha   90.00
_cell.angle_beta   90.00
_cell.angle_gamma   90.00
#
_symmetry.space_group_name_H-M   'P 1'
#
loop_
_entity.id
_entity.type
_entity.pdbx_description
1 polymer ?
#
loop_
_entity_poly.entity_id
_entity_poly.type
_entity_poly.pdbx_seq_one_letter_code
_entity_poly.pdbx_strand_id
1 'polypeptide(L)'
;MSSMEEKKPAIQGAAGDGGVAPPRFDDPIKLKSWPELVGKSVDEAKKVILRDMPEAKIEVLPVDAMVTEDLQYDRVRIFVAVADVPRVG
;
A
#
# COMPACT_ATOMS: atom_id res chain seq x y z
N MET A 1 -30.16 -45.95 -10.14
CA MET A 1 -30.03 -44.48 -10.04
C MET A 1 -28.80 -44.19 -9.20
N SER A 2 -27.90 -43.38 -9.75
CA SER A 2 -26.55 -43.07 -9.30
C SER A 2 -26.42 -42.81 -7.80
N SER A 3 -25.47 -43.51 -7.16
CA SER A 3 -24.77 -42.99 -5.98
C SER A 3 -23.42 -42.51 -6.47
N MET A 4 -23.32 -41.20 -6.67
CA MET A 4 -22.13 -40.52 -7.20
C MET A 4 -21.88 -39.31 -6.31
N GLU A 5 -21.09 -39.51 -5.26
CA GLU A 5 -20.34 -38.49 -4.52
C GLU A 5 -19.53 -39.27 -3.47
N GLU A 6 -18.24 -39.08 -3.24
CA GLU A 6 -17.37 -37.96 -3.57
C GLU A 6 -15.94 -38.51 -3.54
N LYS A 7 -15.22 -38.42 -4.66
CA LYS A 7 -13.78 -38.75 -4.70
C LYS A 7 -13.03 -37.62 -3.99
N LYS A 8 -12.54 -37.88 -2.77
CA LYS A 8 -11.47 -37.06 -2.18
C LYS A 8 -10.25 -37.09 -3.10
N PRO A 9 -9.77 -35.95 -3.63
CA PRO A 9 -8.47 -35.94 -4.27
C PRO A 9 -7.39 -36.00 -3.19
N ALA A 10 -6.41 -36.87 -3.45
CA ALA A 10 -5.17 -36.91 -2.71
C ALA A 10 -4.44 -35.57 -2.91
N ILE A 11 -4.21 -34.81 -1.83
CA ILE A 11 -3.22 -33.73 -1.87
C ILE A 11 -1.84 -34.37 -1.80
N GLN A 12 -1.19 -34.33 -2.95
CA GLN A 12 0.16 -34.80 -3.20
C GLN A 12 1.14 -33.85 -2.50
N GLY A 13 2.13 -34.42 -1.82
CA GLY A 13 3.17 -33.66 -1.14
C GLY A 13 4.21 -33.08 -2.10
N ALA A 14 4.95 -32.13 -1.52
CA ALA A 14 6.30 -31.65 -1.86
C ALA A 14 6.47 -30.77 -3.11
N ALA A 15 6.84 -29.51 -2.87
CA ALA A 15 8.14 -28.97 -3.26
C ALA A 15 8.34 -27.61 -2.57
N GLY A 16 9.37 -27.51 -1.74
CA GLY A 16 9.86 -26.21 -1.27
C GLY A 16 10.72 -25.58 -2.35
N ASP A 17 10.61 -24.26 -2.51
CA ASP A 17 11.70 -23.40 -3.00
C ASP A 17 11.38 -21.94 -2.66
N GLY A 18 12.38 -21.20 -2.18
CA GLY A 18 12.30 -19.75 -1.97
C GLY A 18 11.79 -19.32 -0.60
N GLY A 19 12.68 -19.35 0.40
CA GLY A 19 12.45 -18.72 1.70
C GLY A 19 12.27 -17.22 1.60
N VAL A 20 11.05 -16.76 1.32
CA VAL A 20 10.52 -15.53 1.90
C VAL A 20 9.58 -15.99 2.98
N ALA A 21 9.97 -15.78 4.24
CA ALA A 21 9.10 -16.09 5.36
C ALA A 21 7.73 -15.44 5.09
N PRO A 22 6.62 -16.18 5.21
CA PRO A 22 5.31 -15.55 5.13
C PRO A 22 5.28 -14.42 6.17
N PRO A 23 4.67 -13.26 5.85
CA PRO A 23 4.53 -12.19 6.83
C PRO A 23 3.95 -12.81 8.10
N ARG A 24 4.64 -12.64 9.23
CA ARG A 24 4.14 -13.13 10.51
C ARG A 24 2.82 -12.39 10.74
N PHE A 25 1.72 -13.15 10.76
CA PHE A 25 0.38 -12.61 10.98
C PHE A 25 0.24 -11.90 12.36
N ASP A 26 1.23 -12.07 13.23
CA ASP A 26 1.30 -11.49 14.58
C ASP A 26 2.11 -10.18 14.67
N ASP A 27 2.73 -9.71 13.57
CA ASP A 27 3.30 -8.36 13.57
C ASP A 27 2.12 -7.35 13.53
N PRO A 28 1.98 -6.47 14.53
CA PRO A 28 0.92 -5.47 14.50
C PRO A 28 1.11 -4.66 13.22
N ILE A 29 0.08 -4.63 12.37
CA ILE A 29 0.07 -3.84 11.14
C ILE A 29 0.29 -2.38 11.53
N LYS A 30 1.54 -1.93 11.48
CA LYS A 30 1.91 -0.54 11.75
C LYS A 30 1.62 0.26 10.49
N LEU A 31 0.38 0.70 10.36
CA LEU A 31 0.03 1.78 9.44
C LEU A 31 0.71 3.04 9.94
N LYS A 32 1.78 3.43 9.24
CA LYS A 32 2.52 4.64 9.56
C LYS A 32 1.79 5.83 8.98
N SER A 33 1.77 6.93 9.71
CA SER A 33 1.09 8.16 9.31
C SER A 33 1.95 9.36 9.69
N TRP A 34 1.88 10.42 8.89
CA TRP A 34 2.67 11.65 9.06
C TRP A 34 1.75 12.88 9.14
N PRO A 35 0.99 13.05 10.24
CA PRO A 35 0.09 14.20 10.40
C PRO A 35 0.82 15.56 10.36
N GLU A 36 2.11 15.59 10.70
CA GLU A 36 2.94 16.79 10.68
C GLU A 36 3.24 17.34 9.26
N LEU A 37 2.96 16.55 8.22
CA LEU A 37 3.18 16.94 6.83
C LEU A 37 2.00 17.71 6.22
N VAL A 38 0.87 17.80 6.93
CA VAL A 38 -0.28 18.60 6.47
C VAL A 38 0.13 20.08 6.37
N GLY A 39 -0.13 20.69 5.21
CA GLY A 39 0.25 22.07 4.91
C GLY A 39 1.71 22.26 4.48
N LYS A 40 2.50 21.17 4.40
CA LYS A 40 3.84 21.20 3.81
C LYS A 40 3.80 21.08 2.30
N SER A 41 4.89 21.46 1.65
CA SER A 41 5.08 21.19 0.23
C SER A 41 5.27 19.70 -0.02
N VAL A 42 4.92 19.25 -1.23
CA VAL A 42 5.10 17.86 -1.67
C VAL A 42 6.58 17.43 -1.55
N ASP A 43 7.52 18.31 -1.88
CA ASP A 43 8.95 18.02 -1.80
C ASP A 43 9.44 17.83 -0.36
N GLU A 44 8.94 18.64 0.58
CA GLU A 44 9.25 18.47 2.00
C GLU A 44 8.65 17.16 2.52
N ALA A 45 7.39 16.88 2.18
CA ALA A 45 6.72 15.64 2.56
C ALA A 45 7.46 14.41 2.03
N LYS A 46 7.86 14.40 0.75
CA LYS A 46 8.64 13.32 0.14
C LYS A 46 9.94 13.04 0.88
N LYS A 47 10.68 14.10 1.25
CA LYS A 47 11.95 13.96 1.98
C LYS A 47 11.74 13.34 3.35
N VAL A 48 10.71 13.77 4.08
CA VAL A 48 10.41 13.22 5.41
C VAL A 48 9.96 11.77 5.31
N ILE A 49 9.06 11.45 4.39
CA ILE A 49 8.55 10.08 4.18
C ILE A 49 9.69 9.15 3.77
N LEU A 50 10.52 9.50 2.79
CA LEU A 50 11.64 8.65 2.34
C LEU A 50 12.73 8.47 3.40
N ARG A 51 12.95 9.47 4.26
CA ARG A 51 13.87 9.33 5.40
C ARG A 51 13.35 8.32 6.43
N ASP A 52 12.04 8.28 6.61
CA ASP A 52 11.38 7.54 7.67
C ASP A 52 10.84 6.17 7.20
N MET A 53 10.68 6.00 5.89
CA MET A 53 10.26 4.80 5.16
C MET A 53 10.93 4.81 3.77
N PRO A 54 12.16 4.27 3.63
CA PRO A 54 12.92 4.35 2.39
C PRO A 54 12.33 3.50 1.25
N GLU A 55 11.59 2.44 1.56
CA GLU A 55 10.87 1.61 0.58
C GLU A 55 9.53 2.21 0.11
N ALA A 56 9.16 3.41 0.59
CA ALA A 56 7.89 4.03 0.25
C ALA A 56 7.76 4.36 -1.25
N LYS A 57 6.72 3.81 -1.88
CA LYS A 57 6.25 4.23 -3.20
C LYS A 57 5.31 5.42 -3.03
N ILE A 58 5.85 6.61 -3.29
CA ILE A 58 5.11 7.86 -3.12
C ILE A 58 4.34 8.19 -4.39
N GLU A 59 3.02 8.27 -4.28
CA GLU A 59 2.11 8.76 -5.32
C GLU A 59 1.60 10.15 -4.94
N VAL A 60 1.68 11.10 -5.86
CA VAL A 60 1.15 12.45 -5.67
C VAL A 60 -0.09 12.59 -6.53
N LEU A 61 -1.22 12.87 -5.90
CA LEU A 61 -2.53 12.87 -6.54
C LEU A 61 -3.31 14.14 -6.14
N PRO A 62 -4.16 14.69 -7.01
CA PRO A 62 -5.10 15.73 -6.59
C PRO A 62 -6.14 15.16 -5.60
N VAL A 63 -6.67 15.99 -4.70
CA VAL A 63 -7.62 15.58 -3.62
C VAL A 63 -8.85 14.83 -4.15
N ASP A 64 -9.26 15.09 -5.40
CA ASP A 64 -10.44 14.51 -6.06
C ASP A 64 -10.11 13.33 -6.99
N ALA A 65 -8.85 12.88 -7.02
CA ALA A 65 -8.48 11.72 -7.83
C ALA A 65 -9.21 10.46 -7.35
N MET A 66 -9.82 9.74 -8.30
CA MET A 66 -10.30 8.38 -8.05
C MET A 66 -9.11 7.47 -7.80
N VAL A 67 -9.09 6.81 -6.65
CA VAL A 67 -8.04 5.88 -6.25
C VAL A 67 -8.60 4.48 -6.02
N THR A 68 -7.79 3.46 -6.26
CA THR A 68 -8.11 2.09 -5.91
C THR A 68 -8.09 1.90 -4.40
N GLU A 69 -9.06 1.18 -3.85
CA GLU A 69 -9.19 0.89 -2.40
C GLU A 69 -8.37 -0.34 -1.96
N ASP A 70 -7.32 -0.68 -2.69
CA ASP A 70 -6.41 -1.77 -2.35
C ASP A 70 -5.42 -1.36 -1.26
N LEU A 71 -5.18 -2.25 -0.29
CA LEU A 71 -4.22 -2.03 0.78
C LEU A 71 -2.81 -2.41 0.30
N GLN A 72 -1.95 -1.41 0.11
CA GLN A 72 -0.52 -1.59 -0.17
C GLN A 72 0.29 -0.97 0.96
N TYR A 73 1.05 -1.79 1.69
CA TYR A 73 1.81 -1.34 2.85
C TYR A 73 2.99 -0.45 2.49
N ASP A 74 3.53 -0.60 1.28
CA ASP A 74 4.64 0.19 0.74
C ASP A 74 4.20 1.49 0.07
N ARG A 75 2.89 1.73 -0.11
CA ARG A 75 2.39 2.88 -0.87
C ARG A 75 1.95 4.02 0.03
N VAL A 76 2.48 5.22 -0.24
CA VAL A 76 2.08 6.46 0.44
C VAL A 76 1.47 7.42 -0.57
N ARG A 77 0.19 7.75 -0.40
CA ARG A 77 -0.54 8.70 -1.25
C ARG A 77 -0.52 10.09 -0.61
N ILE A 78 0.00 11.07 -1.33
CA ILE A 78 -0.01 12.48 -0.95
C ILE A 78 -1.07 13.18 -1.80
N PHE A 79 -2.12 13.68 -1.16
CA PHE A 79 -3.17 14.45 -1.80
C PHE A 79 -2.84 15.94 -1.81
N VAL A 80 -2.89 16.57 -2.99
CA VAL A 80 -2.55 17.97 -3.19
C VAL A 80 -3.76 18.79 -3.60
N ALA A 81 -3.87 19.99 -3.03
CA ALA A 81 -4.86 20.98 -3.39
C ALA A 81 -4.18 22.24 -3.90
N VAL A 82 -4.89 22.98 -4.75
CA VAL A 82 -4.47 24.30 -5.20
C VAL A 82 -4.58 25.26 -4.03
N ALA A 83 -3.45 25.83 -3.59
CA ALA A 83 -3.40 26.68 -2.40
C ALA A 83 -3.83 28.13 -2.64
N ASP A 84 -3.70 28.63 -3.87
CA ASP A 84 -4.07 30.00 -4.26
C ASP A 84 -4.69 30.02 -5.65
N VAL A 85 -5.39 31.11 -5.99
CA VAL A 85 -6.06 31.25 -7.28
C VAL A 85 -5.01 31.26 -8.39
N PRO A 86 -5.07 30.31 -9.36
CA PRO A 86 -4.14 30.31 -10.48
C PRO A 86 -4.37 31.54 -11.34
N ARG A 87 -3.31 32.30 -11.60
CA ARG A 87 -3.32 33.51 -12.46
C ARG A 87 -2.34 33.30 -13.61
N VAL A 88 -2.70 33.80 -14.79
CA VAL A 88 -1.78 33.91 -15.92
C VAL A 88 -0.72 34.95 -15.57
N GLY A 89 0.56 34.63 -15.75
CA GLY A 89 1.70 35.50 -15.47
C GLY A 89 2.99 34.95 -16.04
#